data_AF-A0A6G8Q0C0-F1
#
_entry.id   AF-A0A6G8Q0C0-F1
#
_cell.length_a   1.000
_cell.length_b   1.000
_cell.length_c   1.000
_cell.angle_alpha   90.00
_cell.angle_beta   90.00
_cell.angle_gamma   90.00
#
_symmetry.space_group_name_H-M   'P 1'
#
loop_
_entity.id
_entity.type
_entity.pdbx_description
1 polymer ?
#
loop_
_entity_poly.entity_id
_entity_poly.type
_entity_poly.pdbx_seq_one_letter_code
_entity_poly.pdbx_strand_id
1 'polypeptide(L)'
;MIFGKQRNLRLVTVRRGGTLRDADHHRLAFWAADCAEHVLRLFERERPGDDRPRRAIELARAWARGEITMTQARRDAFANAAARDVSGAAKLVARSAAQAVVVSHVPAHELGAAAYAIRAARAAAPEGEKEEAGRLECRWQRARLPGEIRELVLDDQRLRNEVCWSVFDC
;
A
#
# COMPACT_ATOMS: atom_id res chain seq x y z
N MET A 1 7.02 11.74 5.13
CA MET A 1 7.36 10.45 4.48
C MET A 1 7.12 9.37 5.52
N ILE A 2 6.45 8.26 5.20
CA ILE A 2 6.07 7.22 6.19
C ILE A 2 7.26 6.28 6.45
N PHE A 3 8.35 6.84 6.98
CA PHE A 3 9.52 6.06 7.38
C PHE A 3 9.89 6.43 8.81
N GLY A 4 10.11 5.41 9.65
CA GLY A 4 10.61 5.61 11.00
C GLY A 4 12.06 6.10 10.99
N LYS A 5 12.51 6.64 12.13
CA LYS A 5 13.89 7.13 12.30
C LYS A 5 14.93 5.99 12.18
N GLN A 6 14.55 4.76 12.51
CA GLN A 6 15.42 3.58 12.41
C GLN A 6 14.99 2.69 11.24
N ARG A 7 15.99 2.21 10.47
CA ARG A 7 15.78 1.31 9.35
C ARG A 7 15.57 -0.12 9.85
N ASN A 8 14.38 -0.67 9.68
CA ASN A 8 14.11 -2.07 9.98
C ASN A 8 14.78 -2.98 8.94
N LEU A 9 15.83 -3.71 9.34
CA LEU A 9 16.57 -4.60 8.43
C LEU A 9 15.74 -5.77 7.90
N ARG A 10 14.63 -6.12 8.58
CA ARG A 10 13.65 -7.10 8.09
C ARG A 10 12.87 -6.61 6.87
N LEU A 11 12.95 -5.32 6.53
CA LEU A 11 12.38 -4.69 5.34
C LEU A 11 13.45 -4.23 4.34
N VAL A 12 14.67 -4.73 4.48
CA VAL A 12 15.78 -4.53 3.54
C VAL A 12 16.14 -5.89 2.95
N THR A 13 16.26 -5.97 1.63
CA THR A 13 16.58 -7.23 0.96
C THR A 13 17.99 -7.71 1.29
N VAL A 14 18.21 -9.04 1.26
CA VAL A 14 19.53 -9.66 1.50
C VAL A 14 20.62 -9.03 0.62
N ARG A 15 20.33 -8.82 -0.67
CA ARG A 15 21.23 -8.15 -1.63
C ARG A 15 21.57 -6.69 -1.31
N ARG A 16 20.86 -6.06 -0.36
CA ARG A 16 21.09 -4.69 0.14
C ARG A 16 21.53 -4.67 1.61
N GLY A 17 21.99 -5.81 2.15
CA GLY A 17 22.51 -5.93 3.51
C GLY A 17 21.44 -6.02 4.61
N GLY A 18 20.23 -6.46 4.26
CA GLY A 18 19.17 -6.77 5.23
C GLY A 18 18.87 -8.27 5.33
N THR A 19 17.67 -8.61 5.80
CA THR A 19 17.25 -10.01 6.00
C THR A 19 16.02 -10.42 5.19
N LEU A 20 15.40 -9.50 4.44
CA LEU A 20 14.23 -9.81 3.63
C LEU A 20 14.62 -10.63 2.41
N ARG A 21 13.98 -11.80 2.25
CA ARG A 21 14.13 -12.64 1.05
C ARG A 21 13.30 -12.07 -0.10
N ASP A 22 13.74 -12.30 -1.32
CA ASP A 22 13.05 -11.79 -2.51
C ASP A 22 11.60 -12.34 -2.62
N ALA A 23 11.38 -13.59 -2.23
CA ALA A 23 10.03 -14.16 -2.17
C ALA A 23 9.11 -13.40 -1.19
N ASP A 24 9.64 -12.99 -0.04
CA ASP A 24 8.87 -12.21 0.95
C ASP A 24 8.67 -10.76 0.47
N HIS A 25 9.64 -10.20 -0.26
CA HIS A 25 9.48 -8.91 -0.93
C HIS A 25 8.35 -8.95 -1.97
N HIS A 26 8.24 -10.02 -2.76
CA HIS A 26 7.14 -10.20 -3.71
C HIS A 26 5.79 -10.37 -2.98
N ARG A 27 5.75 -11.13 -1.88
CA ARG A 27 4.53 -11.25 -1.03
C ARG A 27 4.08 -9.89 -0.49
N LEU A 28 5.01 -9.05 -0.04
CA LEU A 28 4.69 -7.68 0.41
C LEU A 28 4.09 -6.83 -0.72
N ALA A 29 4.62 -6.96 -1.95
CA ALA A 29 4.09 -6.24 -3.10
C ALA A 29 2.68 -6.70 -3.49
N PHE A 30 2.40 -8.01 -3.45
CA PHE A 30 1.05 -8.53 -3.68
C PHE A 30 0.06 -8.03 -2.63
N TRP A 31 0.42 -8.13 -1.34
CA TRP A 31 -0.45 -7.66 -0.28
C TRP A 31 -0.70 -6.15 -0.35
N ALA A 32 0.33 -5.35 -0.64
CA ALA A 32 0.17 -3.91 -0.84
C ALA A 32 -0.74 -3.58 -2.04
N ALA A 33 -0.66 -4.37 -3.11
CA ALA A 33 -1.56 -4.26 -4.25
C ALA A 33 -3.01 -4.64 -3.88
N ASP A 34 -3.22 -5.69 -3.08
CA ASP A 34 -4.55 -6.09 -2.58
C ASP A 34 -5.19 -4.96 -1.74
N CYS A 35 -4.42 -4.33 -0.85
CA CYS A 35 -4.87 -3.20 -0.04
C CYS A 35 -5.30 -2.01 -0.92
N ALA A 36 -4.51 -1.65 -1.93
CA ALA A 36 -4.82 -0.55 -2.83
C ALA A 36 -6.02 -0.86 -3.74
N GLU A 37 -6.14 -2.10 -4.21
CA GLU A 37 -7.24 -2.54 -5.08
C GLU A 37 -8.59 -2.54 -4.35
N HIS A 38 -8.63 -2.91 -3.08
CA HIS A 38 -9.88 -2.99 -2.32
C HIS A 38 -10.63 -1.65 -2.27
N VAL A 39 -9.89 -0.54 -2.25
CA VAL A 39 -10.43 0.82 -2.24
C VAL A 39 -10.46 1.47 -3.62
N LEU A 40 -9.94 0.83 -4.67
CA LEU A 40 -9.77 1.39 -6.02
C LEU A 40 -11.08 1.98 -6.59
N ARG A 41 -12.20 1.29 -6.36
CA ARG A 41 -13.55 1.71 -6.78
C ARG A 41 -13.92 3.14 -6.36
N LEU A 42 -13.35 3.64 -5.25
CA LEU A 42 -13.61 5.01 -4.77
C LEU A 42 -12.99 6.05 -5.70
N PHE A 43 -11.81 5.75 -6.28
CA PHE A 43 -11.19 6.59 -7.29
C PHE A 43 -11.93 6.49 -8.63
N GLU A 44 -12.23 5.28 -9.07
CA GLU A 44 -12.86 5.03 -10.38
C GLU A 44 -14.24 5.65 -10.49
N ARG A 45 -14.98 5.76 -9.38
CA ARG A 45 -16.25 6.49 -9.36
C ARG A 45 -16.09 7.99 -9.60
N GLU A 46 -14.99 8.60 -9.13
CA GLU A 46 -14.73 10.04 -9.29
C GLU A 46 -14.02 10.37 -10.63
N ARG A 47 -13.25 9.41 -11.16
CA ARG A 47 -12.47 9.52 -12.40
C ARG A 47 -12.51 8.21 -13.21
N PRO A 48 -13.66 7.85 -13.82
CA PRO A 48 -13.82 6.56 -14.49
C PRO A 48 -12.93 6.35 -15.73
N GLY A 49 -12.42 7.42 -16.33
CA GLY A 49 -11.50 7.35 -17.48
C GLY A 49 -10.01 7.43 -17.12
N ASP A 50 -9.67 7.51 -15.83
CA ASP A 50 -8.28 7.61 -15.39
C ASP A 50 -7.80 6.27 -14.82
N ASP A 51 -7.02 5.56 -15.62
CA ASP A 51 -6.52 4.22 -15.32
C ASP A 51 -5.23 4.22 -14.47
N ARG A 52 -4.66 5.40 -14.17
CA ARG A 52 -3.32 5.49 -13.55
C ARG A 52 -3.21 4.72 -12.22
N PRO A 53 -4.19 4.75 -11.29
CA PRO A 53 -4.13 3.94 -10.07
C PRO A 53 -4.25 2.43 -10.34
N ARG A 54 -5.14 2.03 -11.26
CA ARG A 54 -5.31 0.63 -11.67
C ARG A 54 -4.02 0.07 -12.28
N ARG A 55 -3.42 0.79 -13.24
CA ARG A 55 -2.12 0.43 -13.82
C ARG A 55 -1.02 0.31 -12.77
N ALA A 56 -0.97 1.20 -11.78
CA ALA A 56 0.05 1.09 -10.73
C ALA A 56 -0.11 -0.20 -9.91
N ILE A 57 -1.34 -0.59 -9.58
CA ILE A 57 -1.63 -1.86 -8.89
C ILE A 57 -1.20 -3.05 -9.77
N GLU A 58 -1.56 -3.03 -11.05
CA GLU A 58 -1.19 -4.09 -12.00
C GLU A 58 0.33 -4.23 -12.16
N LEU A 59 1.06 -3.11 -12.24
CA LEU A 59 2.52 -3.09 -12.29
C LEU A 59 3.15 -3.65 -11.01
N ALA A 60 2.58 -3.35 -9.83
CA ALA A 60 3.03 -3.94 -8.58
C ALA A 60 2.92 -5.47 -8.61
N ARG A 61 1.79 -5.99 -9.11
CA ARG A 61 1.55 -7.43 -9.27
C ARG A 61 2.45 -8.05 -10.34
N ALA A 62 2.61 -7.41 -11.48
CA ALA A 62 3.47 -7.89 -12.58
C ALA A 62 4.93 -8.00 -12.12
N TRP A 63 5.42 -7.01 -11.37
CA TRP A 63 6.75 -7.08 -10.77
C TRP A 63 6.86 -8.22 -9.76
N ALA A 64 5.86 -8.41 -8.88
CA ALA A 64 5.86 -9.49 -7.91
C ALA A 64 5.80 -10.90 -8.55
N ARG A 65 5.23 -11.01 -9.76
CA ARG A 65 5.29 -12.24 -10.59
C ARG A 65 6.61 -12.42 -11.34
N GLY A 66 7.50 -11.42 -11.34
CA GLY A 66 8.76 -11.44 -12.11
C GLY A 66 8.59 -11.15 -13.60
N GLU A 67 7.44 -10.62 -14.03
CA GLU A 67 7.14 -10.35 -15.44
C GLU A 67 7.82 -9.06 -15.94
N ILE A 68 8.06 -8.12 -15.02
CA ILE A 68 8.71 -6.85 -15.31
C ILE A 68 9.82 -6.57 -14.30
N THR A 69 10.80 -5.78 -14.73
CA THR A 69 11.86 -5.27 -13.86
C THR A 69 11.34 -4.17 -12.93
N MET A 70 12.06 -3.92 -11.84
CA MET A 70 11.77 -2.78 -10.94
C MET A 70 11.79 -1.43 -11.68
N THR A 71 12.72 -1.27 -12.64
CA THR A 71 12.83 -0.04 -13.45
C THR A 71 11.60 0.17 -14.32
N GLN A 72 11.05 -0.89 -14.94
CA GLN A 72 9.79 -0.83 -15.69
C GLN A 72 8.63 -0.45 -14.77
N ALA A 73 8.48 -1.13 -13.62
CA ALA A 73 7.44 -0.80 -12.65
C ALA A 73 7.49 0.67 -12.21
N ARG A 74 8.69 1.22 -11.98
CA ARG A 74 8.88 2.61 -11.56
C ARG A 74 8.59 3.63 -12.67
N ARG A 75 9.03 3.35 -13.91
CA ARG A 75 8.83 4.26 -15.05
C ARG A 75 7.35 4.45 -15.35
N ASP A 76 6.57 3.38 -15.20
CA ASP A 76 5.18 3.32 -15.62
C ASP A 76 4.19 3.67 -14.48
N ALA A 77 4.71 3.86 -13.26
CA ALA A 77 3.96 4.23 -12.06
C ALA A 77 3.57 5.71 -12.01
N PHE A 78 2.51 6.10 -12.72
CA PHE A 78 1.99 7.48 -12.71
C PHE A 78 0.87 7.75 -11.69
N ALA A 79 0.54 6.80 -10.80
CA ALA A 79 -0.55 6.97 -9.83
C ALA A 79 -0.39 8.20 -8.90
N ASN A 80 0.85 8.59 -8.56
CA ASN A 80 1.07 9.78 -7.74
C ASN A 80 0.74 11.10 -8.48
N ALA A 81 0.78 11.10 -9.81
CA ALA A 81 0.30 12.22 -10.61
C ALA A 81 -1.23 12.33 -10.53
N ALA A 82 -1.94 11.20 -10.58
CA ALA A 82 -3.41 11.18 -10.44
C ALA A 82 -3.88 11.77 -9.10
N ALA A 83 -3.13 11.55 -8.02
CA ALA A 83 -3.43 12.14 -6.71
C ALA A 83 -3.39 13.68 -6.66
N ARG A 84 -2.85 14.35 -7.69
CA ARG A 84 -2.83 15.81 -7.81
C ARG A 84 -4.14 16.36 -8.39
N ASP A 85 -4.87 15.54 -9.14
CA ASP A 85 -6.03 15.94 -9.94
C ASP A 85 -7.38 15.67 -9.23
N VAL A 86 -7.32 15.09 -8.02
CA VAL A 86 -8.47 14.69 -7.19
C VAL A 86 -8.27 15.07 -5.71
N SER A 87 -9.35 14.99 -4.94
CA SER A 87 -9.34 15.28 -3.50
C SER A 87 -9.95 14.12 -2.69
N GLY A 88 -10.13 14.30 -1.37
CA GLY A 88 -10.83 13.33 -0.52
C GLY A 88 -10.32 11.89 -0.60
N ALA A 89 -11.27 10.95 -0.67
CA ALA A 89 -10.98 9.51 -0.74
C ALA A 89 -10.21 9.13 -2.00
N ALA A 90 -10.59 9.65 -3.18
CA ALA A 90 -9.91 9.34 -4.43
C ALA A 90 -8.40 9.68 -4.38
N LYS A 91 -8.05 10.85 -3.81
CA LYS A 91 -6.64 11.22 -3.60
C LYS A 91 -5.88 10.22 -2.75
N LEU A 92 -6.52 9.69 -1.71
CA LEU A 92 -5.91 8.70 -0.82
C LEU A 92 -5.75 7.34 -1.52
N VAL A 93 -6.71 6.92 -2.33
CA VAL A 93 -6.59 5.73 -3.20
C VAL A 93 -5.42 5.86 -4.17
N ALA A 94 -5.32 6.98 -4.89
CA ALA A 94 -4.21 7.20 -5.82
C ALA A 94 -2.84 7.16 -5.12
N ARG A 95 -2.75 7.68 -3.88
CA ARG A 95 -1.56 7.54 -3.04
C ARG A 95 -1.30 6.10 -2.60
N SER A 96 -2.34 5.35 -2.24
CA SER A 96 -2.22 3.93 -1.89
C SER A 96 -1.65 3.12 -3.06
N ALA A 97 -2.21 3.27 -4.25
CA ALA A 97 -1.73 2.62 -5.48
C ALA A 97 -0.27 3.03 -5.81
N ALA A 98 0.07 4.31 -5.64
CA ALA A 98 1.44 4.78 -5.82
C ALA A 98 2.43 4.17 -4.81
N GLN A 99 2.01 3.91 -3.57
CA GLN A 99 2.85 3.21 -2.59
C GLN A 99 3.03 1.74 -2.96
N ALA A 100 1.95 1.08 -3.40
CA ALA A 100 1.96 -0.34 -3.77
C ALA A 100 3.01 -0.64 -4.87
N VAL A 101 3.05 0.16 -5.93
CA VAL A 101 4.03 -0.06 -7.02
C VAL A 101 5.47 0.24 -6.61
N VAL A 102 5.70 1.20 -5.71
CA VAL A 102 7.05 1.55 -5.23
C VAL A 102 7.59 0.51 -4.24
N VAL A 103 6.75 -0.42 -3.73
CA VAL A 103 7.22 -1.61 -3.00
C VAL A 103 8.28 -2.34 -3.82
N SER A 104 8.13 -2.46 -5.15
CA SER A 104 9.12 -3.06 -6.04
C SER A 104 10.56 -2.54 -5.85
N HIS A 105 10.69 -1.27 -5.45
CA HIS A 105 11.97 -0.63 -5.20
C HIS A 105 12.39 -0.70 -3.72
N VAL A 106 11.46 -0.42 -2.80
CA VAL A 106 11.71 -0.37 -1.35
C VAL A 106 10.55 -1.06 -0.61
N PRO A 107 10.79 -2.23 0.04
CA PRO A 107 9.75 -3.04 0.68
C PRO A 107 8.89 -2.28 1.71
N ALA A 108 9.51 -1.35 2.46
CA ALA A 108 8.85 -0.58 3.51
C ALA A 108 7.71 0.35 3.03
N HIS A 109 7.48 0.49 1.73
CA HIS A 109 6.29 1.16 1.20
C HIS A 109 4.99 0.36 1.38
N GLU A 110 5.08 -0.91 1.77
CA GLU A 110 3.92 -1.78 2.02
C GLU A 110 2.90 -1.13 2.99
N LEU A 111 3.36 -0.58 4.12
CA LEU A 111 2.47 0.09 5.08
C LEU A 111 1.90 1.39 4.52
N GLY A 112 2.62 2.05 3.60
CA GLY A 112 2.10 3.24 2.95
C GLY A 112 0.85 2.92 2.13
N ALA A 113 0.86 1.80 1.40
CA ALA A 113 -0.29 1.36 0.63
C ALA A 113 -1.48 1.05 1.56
N ALA A 114 -1.24 0.26 2.60
CA ALA A 114 -2.23 -0.14 3.59
C ALA A 114 -2.83 1.05 4.35
N ALA A 115 -1.99 1.94 4.90
CA ALA A 115 -2.42 3.10 5.66
C ALA A 115 -3.25 4.08 4.82
N TYR A 116 -2.83 4.35 3.57
CA TYR A 116 -3.61 5.23 2.69
C TYR A 116 -4.94 4.58 2.28
N ALA A 117 -5.01 3.26 2.11
CA ALA A 117 -6.26 2.57 1.84
C ALA A 117 -7.23 2.68 3.03
N ILE A 118 -6.75 2.47 4.27
CA ILE A 118 -7.56 2.68 5.49
C ILE A 118 -8.10 4.12 5.53
N ARG A 119 -7.23 5.11 5.28
CA ARG A 119 -7.66 6.51 5.25
C ARG A 119 -8.65 6.81 4.13
N ALA A 120 -8.53 6.16 2.97
CA ALA A 120 -9.50 6.29 1.89
C ALA A 120 -10.88 5.77 2.31
N ALA A 121 -10.93 4.61 2.99
CA ALA A 121 -12.16 4.08 3.56
C ALA A 121 -12.78 5.04 4.58
N ARG A 122 -11.98 5.59 5.52
CA ARG A 122 -12.46 6.60 6.49
C ARG A 122 -13.01 7.84 5.78
N ALA A 123 -12.34 8.32 4.73
CA ALA A 123 -12.74 9.52 4.01
C ALA A 123 -13.99 9.34 3.13
N ALA A 124 -14.31 8.10 2.74
CA ALA A 124 -15.49 7.79 1.95
C ALA A 124 -16.74 7.46 2.79
N ALA A 125 -16.57 7.24 4.10
CA ALA A 125 -17.65 6.89 5.00
C ALA A 125 -18.48 8.12 5.43
N PRO A 126 -19.77 7.93 5.77
CA PRO A 126 -20.60 8.95 6.39
C PRO A 126 -20.00 9.51 7.68
N GLU A 127 -20.43 10.71 8.08
CA GLU A 127 -20.07 11.28 9.38
C GLU A 127 -20.55 10.37 10.51
N GLY A 128 -19.71 10.15 11.53
CA GLY A 128 -19.98 9.20 12.61
C GLY A 128 -19.54 7.75 12.35
N GLU A 129 -19.34 7.34 11.08
CA GLU A 129 -18.94 5.97 10.73
C GLU A 129 -17.46 5.83 10.32
N LYS A 130 -16.75 6.96 10.20
CA LYS A 130 -15.37 7.00 9.66
C LYS A 130 -14.40 6.08 10.38
N GLU A 131 -14.42 6.08 11.71
CA GLU A 131 -13.50 5.24 12.50
C GLU A 131 -13.80 3.75 12.32
N GLU A 132 -15.08 3.37 12.27
CA GLU A 132 -15.46 1.98 12.06
C GLU A 132 -15.12 1.51 10.64
N ALA A 133 -15.34 2.34 9.62
CA ALA A 133 -14.93 2.04 8.25
C ALA A 133 -13.42 1.79 8.15
N GLY A 134 -12.62 2.59 8.88
CA GLY A 134 -11.18 2.38 8.94
C GLY A 134 -10.79 1.08 9.65
N ARG A 135 -11.45 0.74 10.76
CA ARG A 135 -11.20 -0.52 11.47
C ARG A 135 -11.59 -1.73 10.64
N LEU A 136 -12.71 -1.67 9.92
CA LEU A 136 -13.15 -2.72 8.99
C LEU A 136 -12.12 -2.95 7.89
N GLU A 137 -11.61 -1.88 7.27
CA GLU A 137 -10.55 -1.96 6.26
C GLU A 137 -9.27 -2.57 6.86
N CYS A 138 -8.84 -2.11 8.03
CA CYS A 138 -7.66 -2.64 8.73
C CYS A 138 -7.79 -4.15 9.04
N ARG A 139 -8.96 -4.59 9.52
CA ARG A 139 -9.24 -6.02 9.76
C ARG A 139 -9.23 -6.84 8.47
N TRP A 140 -9.82 -6.29 7.39
CA TRP A 140 -9.80 -6.93 6.07
C TRP A 140 -8.37 -7.11 5.57
N GLN A 141 -7.54 -6.07 5.63
CA GLN A 141 -6.13 -6.12 5.21
C GLN A 141 -5.35 -7.17 6.00
N ARG A 142 -5.56 -7.25 7.33
CA ARG A 142 -4.94 -8.29 8.17
C ARG A 142 -5.43 -9.69 7.84
N ALA A 143 -6.70 -9.86 7.44
CA ALA A 143 -7.23 -11.16 7.01
C ALA A 143 -6.63 -11.62 5.67
N ARG A 144 -6.12 -10.69 4.85
CA ARG A 144 -5.46 -10.98 3.56
C ARG A 144 -3.96 -11.22 3.66
N LEU A 145 -3.33 -11.05 4.83
CA LEU A 145 -1.89 -11.27 4.99
C LEU A 145 -1.52 -12.75 4.80
N PRO A 146 -0.59 -13.08 3.87
CA PRO A 146 0.04 -14.40 3.81
C PRO A 146 0.74 -14.73 5.12
N GLY A 147 0.69 -16.00 5.53
CA GLY A 147 1.26 -16.45 6.81
C GLY A 147 2.76 -16.14 6.94
N GLU A 148 3.51 -16.21 5.85
CA GLU A 148 4.96 -16.05 5.82
C GLU A 148 5.43 -14.62 6.11
N ILE A 149 4.59 -13.62 5.82
CA ILE A 149 4.90 -12.20 6.07
C ILE A 149 4.03 -11.59 7.17
N ARG A 150 3.09 -12.36 7.73
CA ARG A 150 2.11 -11.85 8.70
C ARG A 150 2.76 -11.21 9.92
N GLU A 151 3.67 -11.92 10.57
CA GLU A 151 4.36 -11.41 11.77
C GLU A 151 5.18 -10.15 11.44
N LEU A 152 5.90 -10.17 10.32
CA LEU A 152 6.70 -9.03 9.85
C LEU A 152 5.83 -7.78 9.69
N VAL A 153 4.70 -7.89 8.99
CA VAL A 153 3.81 -6.75 8.73
C VAL A 153 3.13 -6.28 10.02
N LEU A 154 2.67 -7.18 10.90
CA LEU A 154 2.03 -6.78 12.16
C LEU A 154 3.01 -6.08 13.11
N ASP A 155 4.25 -6.55 13.20
CA ASP A 155 5.30 -5.86 13.95
C ASP A 155 5.58 -4.47 13.37
N ASP A 156 5.66 -4.36 12.05
CA ASP A 156 5.93 -3.09 11.41
C ASP A 156 4.75 -2.11 11.55
N GLN A 157 3.49 -2.60 11.46
CA GLN A 157 2.30 -1.84 11.81
C GLN A 157 2.41 -1.27 13.21
N ARG A 158 2.78 -2.09 14.21
CA ARG A 158 2.97 -1.66 15.61
C ARG A 158 4.07 -0.61 15.74
N LEU A 159 5.22 -0.81 15.10
CA LEU A 159 6.37 0.09 15.21
C LEU A 159 6.17 1.43 14.48
N ARG A 160 5.45 1.43 13.35
CA ARG A 160 5.23 2.62 12.51
C ARG A 160 3.83 3.20 12.63
N ASN A 161 3.00 2.74 13.58
CA ASN A 161 1.59 3.16 13.63
C ASN A 161 1.44 4.68 13.78
N GLU A 162 2.21 5.29 14.68
CA GLU A 162 2.16 6.74 14.94
C GLU A 162 2.43 7.55 13.67
N VAL A 163 3.48 7.20 12.91
CA VAL A 163 3.80 7.86 11.63
C VAL A 163 2.81 7.51 10.51
N CYS A 164 2.00 6.47 10.71
CA CYS A 164 0.87 6.08 9.88
C CYS A 164 -0.47 6.61 10.43
N TRP A 165 -0.48 7.64 11.28
CA TRP A 165 -1.70 8.25 11.83
C TRP A 165 -2.54 7.31 12.71
N SER A 166 -1.91 6.34 13.35
CA SER A 166 -2.55 5.35 14.24
C SER A 166 -3.69 4.57 13.57
N VAL A 167 -3.64 4.41 12.25
CA VAL A 167 -4.72 3.77 11.48
C VAL A 167 -4.75 2.24 11.62
N PHE A 168 -3.72 1.63 12.17
CA PHE A 168 -3.63 0.19 12.38
C PHE A 168 -4.22 -0.28 13.73
N ASP A 169 -4.83 0.62 14.50
CA ASP A 169 -5.62 0.28 15.68
C ASP A 169 -7.01 -0.23 15.25
N CYS A 170 -7.01 -1.46 14.71
CA CYS A 170 -8.19 -2.29 14.61
C CYS A 170 -8.28 -3.24 15.81
#